data_AF-A0A8W8JEK9-F1
#
_entry.id   AF-A0A8W8JEK9-F1
#
_cell.length_a   1.000
_cell.length_b   1.000
_cell.length_c   1.000
_cell.angle_alpha   90.00
_cell.angle_beta   90.00
_cell.angle_gamma   90.00
#
_symmetry.space_group_name_H-M   'P 1'
#
loop_
_entity.id
_entity.type
_entity.pdbx_description
1 polymer ?
#
loop_
_entity_poly.entity_id
_entity_poly.type
_entity_poly.pdbx_seq_one_letter_code
_entity_poly.pdbx_strand_id
1 'polypeptide(L)'
;MPVSSIIIIFGSLTLQMSRVSMWCPLSLPTVSSVSACPSNNIEWVSAAKRKSCNDLARIQNCTNADNFVYHCVLNEKATMLLEVCAPAYYLTGYCARFSEVYKSIINDPSLDCTKFDPPCPSRFQSNESFRYQLCYQNTTGFSIPDEPLHPKQHDVSYLFSSGLLVMFAFIDVTLFLLLAVGIKFKLIQFTRSHTKDIFCKDREDFTLQNELQKVDKRLETEKEHFDHDAIGKPCPNVEITDGWEDYISDGRLDCSTSGLEDSINNDEEMDVDQNEMFQYRTLSNSTNEWCSRKGIETISDVRDALAEKLHIARKHIFVVNKKEGKILKDNTVVAKLINRPFEVMIANQNRTLIPGCHTRMSCGHFTPQDALFEWTKSSLLSGINAGRSCPECTKSWGMSELMEKGNMSLDEKIFFEQVFMINRRTPSQLDKYRWLNRGVKTGQHLRFTQESSVDPMQNIDKSPADH
;
A
#
# COMPACT_ATOMS: atom_id res chain seq x y z
N MET A 1 -42.07 12.41 -28.41
CA MET A 1 -41.23 11.20 -28.33
C MET A 1 -41.55 10.49 -27.02
N PRO A 2 -41.76 9.16 -27.00
CA PRO A 2 -42.15 8.47 -25.79
C PRO A 2 -41.00 8.51 -24.77
N VAL A 3 -41.34 8.83 -23.51
CA VAL A 3 -40.42 8.95 -22.37
C VAL A 3 -39.55 7.70 -22.18
N SER A 4 -40.05 6.55 -22.65
CA SER A 4 -39.38 5.25 -22.68
C SER A 4 -38.08 5.24 -23.51
N SER A 5 -37.97 6.05 -24.57
CA SER A 5 -36.78 6.08 -25.44
C SER A 5 -35.61 6.87 -24.84
N ILE A 6 -35.86 7.81 -23.91
CA ILE A 6 -34.82 8.62 -23.28
C ILE A 6 -34.07 7.79 -22.20
N ILE A 7 -34.79 6.91 -21.49
CA ILE A 7 -34.21 6.06 -20.43
C ILE A 7 -33.21 5.04 -21.01
N ILE A 8 -33.45 4.54 -22.23
CA ILE A 8 -32.56 3.57 -22.90
C ILE A 8 -31.23 4.23 -23.33
N ILE A 9 -31.24 5.52 -23.67
CA ILE A 9 -30.03 6.24 -24.08
C ILE A 9 -29.15 6.59 -22.86
N PHE A 10 -29.75 6.97 -21.72
CA PHE A 10 -28.98 7.20 -20.49
C PHE A 10 -28.51 5.90 -19.82
N GLY A 11 -29.29 4.82 -19.89
CA GLY A 11 -28.88 3.50 -19.38
C GLY A 11 -27.78 2.82 -20.19
N SER A 12 -27.63 3.16 -21.48
CA SER A 12 -26.54 2.64 -22.31
C SER A 12 -25.25 3.45 -22.18
N LEU A 13 -25.32 4.74 -21.81
CA LEU A 13 -24.14 5.58 -21.57
C LEU A 13 -23.42 5.24 -20.25
N THR A 14 -24.12 4.73 -19.23
CA THR A 14 -23.50 4.27 -17.98
C THR A 14 -22.80 2.92 -18.10
N LEU A 15 -23.07 2.14 -19.15
CA LEU A 15 -22.45 0.83 -19.40
C LEU A 15 -21.15 0.90 -20.23
N GLN A 16 -20.73 2.08 -20.70
CA GLN A 16 -19.47 2.23 -21.44
C GLN A 16 -18.25 2.59 -20.57
N MET A 17 -18.44 2.81 -19.26
CA MET A 17 -17.33 3.11 -18.34
C MET A 17 -16.55 1.88 -17.85
N SER A 18 -16.85 0.68 -18.35
CA SER A 18 -16.13 -0.55 -17.98
C SER A 18 -14.76 -0.72 -18.64
N ARG A 19 -14.30 0.21 -19.49
CA ARG A 19 -12.89 0.26 -19.90
C ARG A 19 -12.09 1.13 -18.94
N VAL A 20 -12.13 0.72 -17.68
CA VAL A 20 -11.25 1.22 -16.62
C VAL A 20 -9.83 0.98 -17.11
N SER A 21 -9.04 2.03 -17.22
CA SER A 21 -7.58 1.93 -17.24
C SER A 21 -7.18 0.85 -16.24
N MET A 22 -6.44 -0.17 -16.67
CA MET A 22 -6.18 -1.37 -15.84
C MET A 22 -5.24 -0.99 -14.69
N TRP A 23 -5.78 -0.26 -13.72
CA TRP A 23 -5.13 0.33 -12.57
C TRP A 23 -4.79 -0.80 -11.63
N CYS A 24 -3.49 -1.05 -11.46
CA CYS A 24 -3.03 -2.09 -10.55
C CYS A 24 -2.07 -1.51 -9.52
N PRO A 25 -2.57 -1.19 -8.30
CA PRO A 25 -1.72 -0.68 -7.23
C PRO A 25 -0.55 -1.59 -6.87
N LEU A 26 -0.68 -2.90 -7.10
CA LEU A 26 0.36 -3.89 -6.84
C LEU A 26 1.51 -3.88 -7.86
N SER A 27 1.38 -3.15 -8.97
CA SER A 27 2.48 -2.94 -9.91
C SER A 27 3.53 -1.96 -9.39
N LEU A 28 3.09 -0.90 -8.70
CA LEU A 28 3.97 0.17 -8.20
C LEU A 28 5.14 -0.33 -7.33
N PRO A 29 4.97 -1.20 -6.31
CA PRO A 29 6.08 -1.67 -5.49
C PRO A 29 7.06 -2.60 -6.24
N THR A 30 6.72 -3.02 -7.47
CA THR A 30 7.59 -3.89 -8.27
C THR A 30 8.52 -3.09 -9.20
N VAL A 31 8.34 -1.77 -9.28
CA VAL A 31 9.16 -0.92 -10.15
C VAL A 31 10.60 -0.91 -9.67
N SER A 32 11.53 -1.16 -10.59
CA SER A 32 12.97 -1.01 -10.36
C SER A 32 13.62 -0.45 -11.61
N SER A 33 14.55 0.50 -11.45
CA SER A 33 15.34 1.00 -12.57
C SER A 33 16.32 -0.06 -13.06
N VAL A 34 16.59 -0.06 -14.37
CA VAL A 34 17.59 -0.92 -15.01
C VAL A 34 18.41 -0.13 -16.02
N SER A 35 19.64 -0.59 -16.26
CA SER A 35 20.52 0.01 -17.26
C SER A 35 20.13 -0.36 -18.69
N ALA A 36 19.49 -1.51 -18.89
CA ALA A 36 19.06 -1.99 -20.20
C ALA A 36 17.82 -2.87 -20.10
N CYS A 37 16.97 -2.82 -21.12
CA CYS A 37 15.86 -3.75 -21.28
C CYS A 37 16.33 -5.01 -22.03
N PRO A 38 15.67 -6.17 -21.79
CA PRO A 38 15.95 -7.38 -22.55
C PRO A 38 15.82 -7.15 -24.06
N SER A 39 16.82 -7.61 -24.81
CA SER A 39 16.92 -7.39 -26.26
C SER A 39 16.20 -8.46 -27.10
N ASN A 40 15.91 -9.61 -26.48
CA ASN A 40 15.36 -10.79 -27.13
C ASN A 40 14.52 -11.64 -26.16
N ASN A 41 13.83 -12.65 -26.70
CA ASN A 41 12.92 -13.49 -25.92
C ASN A 41 13.62 -14.28 -24.80
N ILE A 42 14.87 -14.71 -25.01
CA ILE A 42 15.62 -15.49 -24.02
C ILE A 42 15.95 -14.61 -22.81
N GLU A 43 16.48 -13.42 -23.05
CA GLU A 43 16.74 -12.42 -22.01
C GLU A 43 15.45 -11.99 -21.30
N TRP A 44 14.35 -11.84 -22.05
CA TRP A 44 13.06 -11.46 -21.50
C TRP A 44 12.53 -12.49 -20.51
N VAL A 45 12.53 -13.78 -20.90
CA VAL A 45 12.13 -14.88 -20.02
C VAL A 45 13.04 -14.97 -18.79
N SER A 46 14.35 -14.78 -18.97
CA SER A 46 15.32 -14.74 -17.86
C SER A 46 15.03 -13.60 -16.88
N ALA A 47 14.81 -12.38 -17.38
CA ALA A 47 14.49 -11.21 -16.57
C ALA A 47 13.14 -11.35 -15.84
N ALA A 48 12.11 -11.84 -16.55
CA ALA A 48 10.80 -12.14 -15.96
C ALA A 48 10.90 -13.15 -14.82
N LYS A 49 11.73 -14.19 -14.98
CA LYS A 49 11.99 -15.18 -13.94
C LYS A 49 12.72 -14.57 -12.74
N ARG A 50 13.76 -13.75 -12.96
CA ARG A 50 14.48 -13.06 -11.88
C ARG A 50 13.54 -12.16 -11.07
N LYS A 51 12.65 -11.43 -11.74
CA LYS A 51 11.68 -10.53 -11.09
C LYS A 51 10.51 -11.25 -10.41
N SER A 52 10.33 -12.54 -10.67
CA SER A 52 9.31 -13.40 -10.04
C SER A 52 7.87 -12.89 -10.21
N CYS A 53 7.53 -12.30 -11.36
CA CYS A 53 6.19 -11.76 -11.61
C CYS A 53 5.08 -12.84 -11.54
N ASN A 54 5.39 -14.11 -11.85
CA ASN A 54 4.45 -15.23 -11.75
C ASN A 54 3.97 -15.48 -10.32
N ASP A 55 4.81 -15.25 -9.32
CA ASP A 55 4.43 -15.41 -7.92
C ASP A 55 3.52 -14.26 -7.47
N LEU A 56 3.84 -13.04 -7.91
CA LEU A 56 3.01 -11.85 -7.66
C LEU A 56 1.66 -11.93 -8.37
N ALA A 57 1.62 -12.51 -9.57
CA ALA A 57 0.42 -12.73 -10.37
C ALA A 57 -0.65 -13.55 -9.62
N ARG A 58 -0.22 -14.48 -8.75
CA ARG A 58 -1.10 -15.31 -7.91
C ARG A 58 -1.63 -14.60 -6.67
N ILE A 59 -1.02 -13.47 -6.30
CA ILE A 59 -1.33 -12.72 -5.07
C ILE A 59 -2.21 -11.50 -5.40
N GLN A 60 -1.98 -10.87 -6.55
CA GLN A 60 -2.74 -9.72 -7.01
C GLN A 60 -4.18 -10.08 -7.41
N ASN A 61 -5.07 -9.09 -7.35
CA ASN A 61 -6.49 -9.22 -7.71
C ASN A 61 -6.96 -8.14 -8.72
N CYS A 62 -6.03 -7.45 -9.37
CA CYS A 62 -6.31 -6.41 -10.36
C CYS A 62 -6.56 -6.98 -11.77
N THR A 63 -6.03 -8.16 -12.08
CA THR A 63 -6.24 -8.86 -13.36
C THR A 63 -6.11 -10.38 -13.18
N ASN A 64 -6.38 -11.15 -14.23
CA ASN A 64 -6.12 -12.59 -14.23
C ASN A 64 -4.61 -12.86 -14.10
N ALA A 65 -4.22 -13.94 -13.41
CA ALA A 65 -2.82 -14.25 -13.19
C ALA A 65 -2.01 -14.30 -14.50
N ASP A 66 -2.57 -14.86 -15.57
CA ASP A 66 -1.92 -14.97 -16.88
C ASP A 66 -1.69 -13.62 -17.57
N ASN A 67 -2.42 -12.58 -17.17
CA ASN A 67 -2.27 -11.22 -17.69
C ASN A 67 -1.32 -10.36 -16.84
N PHE A 68 -0.91 -10.80 -15.64
CA PHE A 68 0.00 -10.05 -14.78
C PHE A 68 1.44 -10.50 -15.04
N VAL A 69 2.12 -9.81 -15.94
CA VAL A 69 3.38 -10.26 -16.53
C VAL A 69 4.49 -9.25 -16.31
N TYR A 70 5.71 -9.70 -16.57
CA TYR A 70 6.89 -8.85 -16.56
C TYR A 70 6.85 -7.86 -17.73
N HIS A 71 7.31 -6.64 -17.49
CA HIS A 71 7.54 -5.61 -18.48
C HIS A 71 8.88 -4.91 -18.23
N CYS A 72 9.54 -4.49 -19.32
CA CYS A 72 10.59 -3.48 -19.29
C CYS A 72 10.16 -2.30 -20.16
N VAL A 73 10.08 -1.10 -19.59
CA VAL A 73 9.43 0.08 -20.18
C VAL A 73 10.13 1.36 -19.81
N LEU A 74 9.75 2.46 -20.46
CA LEU A 74 10.22 3.80 -20.12
C LEU A 74 9.57 4.30 -18.82
N ASN A 75 10.27 5.18 -18.09
CA ASN A 75 9.63 5.99 -17.06
C ASN A 75 8.73 7.09 -17.67
N GLU A 76 8.06 7.86 -16.82
CA GLU A 76 7.13 8.90 -17.25
C GLU A 76 7.75 9.99 -18.15
N LYS A 77 9.06 10.23 -18.03
CA LYS A 77 9.79 11.24 -18.82
C LYS A 77 10.61 10.65 -19.97
N ALA A 78 10.53 9.34 -20.21
CA ALA A 78 11.39 8.62 -21.16
C ALA A 78 12.91 8.84 -20.97
N THR A 79 13.34 9.11 -19.73
CA THR A 79 14.75 9.35 -19.37
C THR A 79 15.45 8.14 -18.76
N MET A 80 14.71 7.11 -18.35
CA MET A 80 15.28 5.88 -17.79
C MET A 80 14.40 4.67 -18.10
N LEU A 81 15.01 3.48 -17.98
CA LEU A 81 14.33 2.20 -18.17
C LEU A 81 13.93 1.62 -16.82
N LEU A 82 12.73 1.04 -16.79
CA LEU A 82 12.11 0.45 -15.61
C LEU A 82 11.71 -0.99 -15.92
N GLU A 83 12.01 -1.91 -15.01
CA GLU A 83 11.37 -3.22 -14.96
C GLU A 83 10.18 -3.17 -13.98
N VAL A 84 9.04 -3.73 -14.37
CA VAL A 84 7.81 -3.74 -13.54
C VAL A 84 6.99 -5.01 -13.80
N CYS A 85 6.29 -5.52 -12.80
CA CYS A 85 5.24 -6.53 -12.99
C CYS A 85 3.89 -5.83 -13.08
N ALA A 86 3.20 -5.95 -14.21
CA ALA A 86 1.94 -5.25 -14.43
C ALA A 86 0.98 -6.03 -15.32
N PRO A 87 -0.30 -5.65 -15.32
CA PRO A 87 -1.25 -6.18 -16.30
C PRO A 87 -0.80 -5.83 -17.73
N ALA A 88 -0.80 -6.82 -18.62
CA ALA A 88 -0.53 -6.63 -20.04
C ALA A 88 -1.51 -5.63 -20.64
N TYR A 89 -1.00 -4.70 -21.45
CA TYR A 89 -1.75 -3.62 -22.07
C TYR A 89 -1.61 -3.70 -23.59
N TYR A 90 -2.69 -3.40 -24.31
CA TYR A 90 -2.63 -3.30 -25.77
C TYR A 90 -2.18 -1.90 -26.16
N LEU A 91 -0.94 -1.79 -26.61
CA LEU A 91 -0.35 -0.56 -27.13
C LEU A 91 -0.89 -0.27 -28.53
N THR A 92 -0.94 1.01 -28.90
CA THR A 92 -1.52 1.47 -30.17
C THR A 92 -0.50 2.18 -31.04
N GLY A 93 0.56 1.47 -31.46
CA GLY A 93 1.60 2.02 -32.35
C GLY A 93 2.60 2.95 -31.64
N TYR A 94 2.63 2.95 -30.30
CA TYR A 94 3.54 3.75 -29.50
C TYR A 94 4.40 2.88 -28.59
N CYS A 95 5.56 3.40 -28.20
CA CYS A 95 6.39 2.79 -27.18
C CYS A 95 5.67 2.73 -25.81
N ALA A 96 6.05 1.77 -24.99
CA ALA A 96 5.46 1.56 -23.68
C ALA A 96 6.17 2.38 -22.60
N ARG A 97 5.39 3.06 -21.76
CA ARG A 97 5.88 3.66 -20.51
C ARG A 97 5.04 3.21 -19.31
N PHE A 98 5.66 3.18 -18.14
CA PHE A 98 4.93 2.98 -16.89
C PHE A 98 4.47 4.34 -16.35
N SER A 99 3.19 4.48 -16.05
CA SER A 99 2.67 5.62 -15.31
C SER A 99 2.56 5.27 -13.84
N GLU A 100 3.29 6.00 -13.00
CA GLU A 100 3.16 5.88 -11.54
C GLU A 100 1.81 6.43 -11.06
N VAL A 101 1.27 7.45 -11.75
CA VAL A 101 -0.06 8.02 -11.48
C VAL A 101 -1.17 7.01 -11.74
N TYR A 102 -1.18 6.41 -12.94
CA TYR A 102 -2.19 5.42 -13.33
C TYR A 102 -1.82 3.99 -12.94
N LYS A 103 -0.68 3.77 -12.30
CA LYS A 103 -0.15 2.47 -11.85
C LYS A 103 -0.32 1.37 -12.90
N SER A 104 0.00 1.71 -14.15
CA SER A 104 -0.27 0.88 -15.32
C SER A 104 0.67 1.21 -16.48
N ILE A 105 0.77 0.26 -17.41
CA ILE A 105 1.45 0.44 -18.69
C ILE A 105 0.53 1.25 -19.61
N ILE A 106 1.07 2.30 -20.22
CA ILE A 106 0.36 3.15 -21.17
C ILE A 106 1.25 3.47 -22.38
N ASN A 107 0.65 4.02 -23.42
CA ASN A 107 1.36 4.55 -24.58
C ASN A 107 2.19 5.79 -24.20
N ASP A 108 3.38 5.90 -24.76
CA ASP A 108 4.13 7.16 -24.82
C ASP A 108 3.78 7.92 -26.11
N PRO A 109 3.01 9.01 -26.04
CA PRO A 109 2.59 9.74 -27.23
C PRO A 109 3.75 10.42 -27.98
N SER A 110 4.92 10.57 -27.36
CA SER A 110 6.10 11.18 -27.99
C SER A 110 6.91 10.18 -28.83
N LEU A 111 6.67 8.88 -28.69
CA LEU A 111 7.44 7.81 -29.31
C LEU A 111 6.55 6.89 -30.14
N ASP A 112 6.25 7.34 -31.35
CA ASP A 112 5.48 6.60 -32.36
C ASP A 112 6.36 5.55 -33.05
N CYS A 113 6.25 4.30 -32.60
CA CYS A 113 7.08 3.21 -33.12
C CYS A 113 6.64 2.70 -34.49
N THR A 114 5.49 3.16 -35.01
CA THR A 114 5.08 2.82 -36.39
C THR A 114 5.95 3.50 -37.44
N LYS A 115 6.72 4.51 -37.02
CA LYS A 115 7.67 5.25 -37.86
C LYS A 115 9.10 4.73 -37.77
N PHE A 116 9.34 3.70 -36.95
CA PHE A 116 10.65 3.08 -36.79
C PHE A 116 10.98 2.17 -37.97
N ASP A 117 12.24 1.75 -38.07
CA ASP A 117 12.70 0.77 -39.04
C ASP A 117 13.40 -0.40 -38.33
N PRO A 118 12.77 -1.59 -38.23
CA PRO A 118 11.45 -1.93 -38.74
C PRO A 118 10.31 -1.32 -37.90
N PRO A 119 9.15 -1.04 -38.50
CA PRO A 119 8.02 -0.43 -37.79
C PRO A 119 7.35 -1.43 -36.86
N CYS A 120 6.87 -0.95 -35.72
CA CYS A 120 5.98 -1.74 -34.87
C CYS A 120 4.56 -1.83 -35.48
N PRO A 121 3.77 -2.88 -35.17
CA PRO A 121 2.36 -2.95 -35.55
C PRO A 121 1.55 -1.79 -34.94
N SER A 122 0.46 -1.40 -35.61
CA SER A 122 -0.48 -0.41 -35.09
C SER A 122 -1.14 -0.83 -33.76
N ARG A 123 -1.13 -2.13 -33.44
CA ARG A 123 -1.57 -2.66 -32.15
C ARG A 123 -0.80 -3.92 -31.78
N PHE A 124 -0.25 -3.97 -30.57
CA PHE A 124 0.48 -5.13 -30.04
C PHE A 124 0.39 -5.18 -28.51
N GLN A 125 0.74 -6.31 -27.89
CA GLN A 125 0.71 -6.44 -26.42
C GLN A 125 2.01 -5.92 -25.80
N SER A 126 1.92 -5.27 -24.64
CA SER A 126 3.06 -4.67 -23.94
C SER A 126 4.09 -5.66 -23.38
N ASN A 127 3.77 -6.95 -23.34
CA ASN A 127 4.74 -8.01 -23.03
C ASN A 127 5.55 -8.47 -24.25
N GLU A 128 5.25 -7.94 -25.43
CA GLU A 128 6.03 -8.12 -26.65
C GLU A 128 6.94 -6.91 -26.94
N SER A 129 6.97 -5.90 -26.07
CA SER A 129 7.70 -4.65 -26.31
C SER A 129 9.22 -4.84 -26.51
N PHE A 130 9.81 -5.95 -26.02
CA PHE A 130 11.20 -6.32 -26.31
C PHE A 130 11.49 -6.56 -27.80
N ARG A 131 10.46 -6.71 -28.64
CA ARG A 131 10.65 -6.81 -30.09
C ARG A 131 10.99 -5.46 -30.74
N TYR A 132 10.77 -4.35 -30.03
CA TYR A 132 10.89 -2.99 -30.57
C TYR A 132 11.99 -2.22 -29.83
N GLN A 133 13.23 -2.69 -29.96
CA GLN A 133 14.38 -2.17 -29.20
C GLN A 133 14.67 -0.68 -29.42
N LEU A 134 14.29 -0.12 -30.56
CA LEU A 134 14.40 1.31 -30.85
C LEU A 134 13.65 2.19 -29.82
N CYS A 135 12.63 1.65 -29.13
CA CYS A 135 11.96 2.34 -28.02
C CYS A 135 12.88 2.61 -26.82
N TYR A 136 13.96 1.86 -26.66
CA TYR A 136 14.81 1.86 -25.46
C TYR A 136 16.22 2.39 -25.70
N GLN A 137 16.60 2.67 -26.95
CA GLN A 137 17.96 3.12 -27.29
C GLN A 137 18.24 4.58 -26.87
N ASN A 138 17.20 5.38 -26.66
CA ASN A 138 17.32 6.83 -26.49
C ASN A 138 17.41 7.33 -25.05
N THR A 139 17.39 6.43 -24.05
CA THR A 139 17.34 6.83 -22.63
C THR A 139 18.65 7.38 -22.09
N THR A 140 19.73 7.37 -22.88
CA THR A 140 21.07 7.82 -22.43
C THR A 140 21.70 8.94 -23.26
N GLY A 141 21.03 9.54 -24.25
CA GLY A 141 21.79 10.37 -25.21
C GLY A 141 21.05 11.31 -26.16
N PHE A 142 19.84 11.79 -25.89
CA PHE A 142 19.32 12.95 -26.63
C PHE A 142 19.71 14.27 -25.94
N SER A 143 20.95 14.71 -26.15
CA SER A 143 21.15 16.14 -26.39
C SER A 143 20.56 16.41 -27.78
N ILE A 144 19.31 16.86 -27.83
CA ILE A 144 18.70 17.39 -29.05
C ILE A 144 19.69 18.44 -29.60
N PRO A 145 20.24 18.32 -30.82
CA PRO A 145 20.83 19.48 -31.49
C PRO A 145 19.72 20.52 -31.55
N ASP A 146 19.97 21.73 -31.05
CA ASP A 146 19.02 22.85 -31.08
C ASP A 146 18.51 23.10 -32.51
N GLU A 147 17.50 22.35 -32.93
CA GLU A 147 16.67 22.69 -34.06
C GLU A 147 15.70 23.74 -33.53
N PRO A 148 15.68 24.95 -34.13
CA PRO A 148 14.92 26.06 -33.59
C PRO A 148 13.46 25.65 -33.44
N LEU A 149 13.05 25.62 -32.18
CA LEU A 149 11.70 25.38 -31.71
C LEU A 149 10.76 26.32 -32.48
N HIS A 150 10.16 25.83 -33.56
CA HIS A 150 8.95 26.45 -34.05
C HIS A 150 7.82 25.86 -33.19
N PRO A 151 7.18 26.63 -32.31
CA PRO A 151 6.11 26.12 -31.48
C PRO A 151 4.93 25.79 -32.38
N LYS A 152 4.78 24.52 -32.77
CA LYS A 152 3.48 23.99 -33.18
C LYS A 152 2.68 23.79 -31.91
N GLN A 153 2.08 24.90 -31.52
CA GLN A 153 1.02 25.02 -30.54
C GLN A 153 -0.05 23.97 -30.84
N HIS A 154 -0.09 22.90 -30.05
CA HIS A 154 -1.19 21.95 -30.01
C HIS A 154 -2.07 22.24 -28.79
N ASP A 155 -2.56 23.48 -28.68
CA ASP A 155 -3.64 23.89 -27.78
C ASP A 155 -5.02 23.53 -28.34
N VAL A 156 -5.17 22.35 -28.96
CA VAL A 156 -6.45 21.93 -29.53
C VAL A 156 -7.18 20.92 -28.64
N SER A 157 -6.50 20.25 -27.70
CA SER A 157 -7.16 19.30 -26.80
C SER A 157 -7.88 19.96 -25.60
N TYR A 158 -7.52 21.19 -25.24
CA TYR A 158 -8.13 21.88 -24.09
C TYR A 158 -9.44 22.60 -24.43
N LEU A 159 -9.60 23.03 -25.68
CA LEU A 159 -10.82 23.70 -26.17
C LEU A 159 -12.01 22.75 -26.33
N PHE A 160 -11.78 21.49 -26.71
CA PHE A 160 -12.87 20.51 -26.80
C PHE A 160 -13.34 20.01 -25.43
N SER A 161 -12.45 19.91 -24.44
CA SER A 161 -12.82 19.47 -23.08
C SER A 161 -13.64 20.52 -22.34
N SER A 162 -13.24 21.80 -22.39
CA SER A 162 -13.99 22.89 -21.75
C SER A 162 -15.32 23.18 -22.45
N GLY A 163 -15.34 23.12 -23.79
CA GLY A 163 -16.57 23.28 -24.57
C GLY A 163 -17.61 22.21 -24.25
N LEU A 164 -17.21 20.95 -24.11
CA LEU A 164 -18.13 19.86 -23.74
C LEU A 164 -18.72 20.04 -22.34
N LEU A 165 -17.92 20.44 -21.36
CA LEU A 165 -18.41 20.70 -20.00
C LEU A 165 -19.46 21.82 -19.96
N VAL A 166 -19.23 22.89 -20.72
CA VAL A 166 -20.19 24.00 -20.84
C VAL A 166 -21.48 23.52 -21.52
N MET A 167 -21.37 22.72 -22.58
CA MET A 167 -22.54 22.14 -23.25
C MET A 167 -23.34 21.21 -22.34
N PHE A 168 -22.69 20.34 -21.55
CA PHE A 168 -23.37 19.49 -20.57
C PHE A 168 -24.07 20.31 -19.48
N ALA A 169 -23.42 21.35 -18.96
CA ALA A 169 -24.05 22.24 -17.99
C ALA A 169 -25.32 22.92 -18.55
N PHE A 170 -25.32 23.36 -19.82
CA PHE A 170 -26.52 23.91 -20.46
C PHE A 170 -27.63 22.87 -20.66
N ILE A 171 -27.27 21.64 -21.02
CA ILE A 171 -28.23 20.54 -21.15
C ILE A 171 -28.89 20.23 -19.79
N ASP A 172 -28.10 20.15 -18.72
CA ASP A 172 -28.59 19.86 -17.37
C ASP A 172 -29.52 20.96 -16.85
N VAL A 173 -29.15 22.24 -17.06
CA VAL A 173 -30.00 23.39 -16.69
C VAL A 173 -31.31 23.37 -17.49
N THR A 174 -31.24 23.09 -18.79
CA THR A 174 -32.45 23.03 -19.65
C THR A 174 -33.36 21.88 -19.21
N LEU A 175 -32.81 20.72 -18.89
CA LEU A 175 -33.56 19.57 -18.40
C LEU A 175 -34.21 19.87 -17.04
N PHE A 176 -33.50 20.54 -16.14
CA PHE A 176 -34.02 20.94 -14.84
C PHE A 176 -35.18 21.93 -14.96
N LEU A 177 -35.10 22.90 -15.88
CA LEU A 177 -36.18 23.83 -16.18
C LEU A 177 -37.42 23.11 -16.74
N LEU A 178 -37.25 22.15 -17.65
CA LEU A 178 -38.35 21.34 -18.17
C LEU A 178 -39.03 20.51 -17.07
N LEU A 179 -38.25 19.92 -16.15
CA LEU A 179 -38.78 19.21 -14.98
C LEU A 179 -39.55 20.15 -14.06
N ALA A 180 -39.03 21.34 -13.77
CA ALA A 180 -39.69 22.33 -12.93
C ALA A 180 -41.03 22.80 -13.54
N VAL A 181 -41.07 23.06 -14.85
CA VAL A 181 -42.31 23.39 -15.57
C VAL A 181 -43.29 22.22 -15.54
N GLY A 182 -42.82 20.98 -15.75
CA GLY A 182 -43.64 19.78 -15.67
C GLY A 182 -44.27 19.57 -14.29
N ILE A 183 -43.50 19.80 -13.21
CA ILE A 183 -43.98 19.74 -11.82
C ILE A 183 -45.02 20.83 -11.57
N LYS A 184 -44.76 22.07 -12.01
CA LYS A 184 -45.73 23.18 -11.89
C LYS A 184 -47.02 22.88 -12.66
N PHE A 185 -46.94 22.33 -13.87
CA PHE A 185 -48.11 21.95 -14.67
C PHE A 185 -48.91 20.83 -14.00
N LYS A 186 -48.24 19.82 -13.42
CA LYS A 186 -48.90 18.77 -12.62
C LYS A 186 -49.57 19.34 -11.36
N LEU A 187 -48.92 20.26 -10.65
CA LEU A 187 -49.50 20.92 -9.48
C LEU A 187 -50.73 21.74 -9.85
N ILE A 188 -50.72 22.45 -10.99
CA ILE A 188 -51.88 23.20 -11.51
C ILE A 188 -53.03 22.26 -11.92
N GLN A 189 -52.72 21.10 -12.53
CA GLN A 189 -53.76 20.10 -12.81
C GLN A 189 -54.32 19.48 -11.53
N PHE A 190 -53.47 19.22 -10.53
CA PHE A 190 -53.89 18.66 -9.25
C PHE A 190 -54.79 19.62 -8.46
N THR A 191 -54.48 20.91 -8.43
CA THR A 191 -55.35 21.91 -7.79
C THR A 191 -56.68 22.06 -8.51
N ARG A 192 -56.72 21.93 -9.85
CA ARG A 192 -57.98 21.89 -10.62
C ARG A 192 -58.81 20.62 -10.39
N SER A 193 -58.17 19.50 -10.08
CA SER A 193 -58.88 18.26 -9.73
C SER A 193 -59.52 18.34 -8.34
N HIS A 194 -58.84 18.98 -7.38
CA HIS A 194 -59.29 19.03 -5.99
C HIS A 194 -60.44 20.03 -5.75
N THR A 195 -60.71 20.96 -6.67
CA THR A 195 -61.86 21.88 -6.54
C THR A 195 -63.21 21.21 -6.87
N LYS A 196 -63.22 19.94 -7.31
CA LYS A 196 -64.47 19.19 -7.53
C LYS A 196 -64.90 18.31 -6.36
N ASP A 197 -64.03 18.06 -5.39
CA ASP A 197 -64.33 17.19 -4.23
C ASP A 197 -64.42 17.92 -2.87
N ILE A 198 -64.18 19.24 -2.83
CA ILE A 198 -64.33 20.08 -1.62
C ILE A 198 -65.79 20.58 -1.48
N PHE A 199 -66.76 19.67 -1.51
CA PHE A 199 -68.13 19.98 -1.09
C PHE A 199 -68.75 18.99 -0.10
N CYS A 200 -67.98 17.99 0.39
CA CYS A 200 -68.53 16.97 1.30
C CYS A 200 -67.66 16.63 2.53
N LYS A 201 -66.64 17.42 2.92
CA LYS A 201 -65.75 16.99 4.01
C LYS A 201 -65.31 18.07 5.01
N ASP A 202 -66.22 18.94 5.42
CA ASP A 202 -66.00 19.94 6.49
C ASP A 202 -66.86 19.68 7.74
N ARG A 203 -66.88 18.44 8.28
CA ARG A 203 -67.64 18.17 9.52
C ARG A 203 -67.02 17.24 10.57
N GLU A 204 -65.74 16.90 10.50
CA GLU A 204 -65.15 15.97 11.49
C GLU A 204 -63.84 16.41 12.17
N ASP A 205 -63.11 17.42 11.67
CA ASP A 205 -61.78 17.75 12.24
C ASP A 205 -61.76 18.85 13.33
N PHE A 206 -62.89 19.50 13.63
CA PHE A 206 -62.90 20.57 14.65
C PHE A 206 -62.90 20.04 16.10
N THR A 207 -63.13 18.74 16.31
CA THR A 207 -63.24 18.15 17.66
C THR A 207 -61.89 17.72 18.24
N LEU A 208 -60.87 17.48 17.41
CA LEU A 208 -59.58 16.95 17.89
C LEU A 208 -58.60 18.03 18.41
N GLN A 209 -58.69 19.26 17.90
CA GLN A 209 -57.80 20.35 18.32
C GLN A 209 -58.09 20.89 19.72
N ASN A 210 -59.35 20.81 20.20
CA ASN A 210 -59.73 21.33 21.52
C ASN A 210 -59.23 20.45 22.68
N GLU A 211 -58.99 19.16 22.46
CA GLU A 211 -58.49 18.26 23.50
C GLU A 211 -56.97 18.38 23.70
N LEU A 212 -56.19 18.63 22.64
CA LEU A 212 -54.74 18.81 22.72
C LEU A 212 -54.32 20.10 23.45
N GLN A 213 -55.11 21.17 23.33
CA GLN A 213 -54.81 22.43 24.01
C GLN A 213 -55.06 22.37 25.53
N LYS A 214 -55.78 21.35 26.01
CA LYS A 214 -56.13 21.16 27.43
C LYS A 214 -55.06 20.40 28.22
N VAL A 215 -54.19 19.65 27.52
CA VAL A 215 -53.10 18.87 28.12
C VAL A 215 -51.88 19.75 28.38
N ASP A 216 -51.58 20.69 27.49
CA ASP A 216 -50.38 21.54 27.55
C ASP A 216 -50.40 22.49 28.76
N LYS A 217 -51.57 23.03 29.11
CA LYS A 217 -51.73 23.91 30.28
C LYS A 217 -51.56 23.21 31.65
N ARG A 218 -51.50 21.88 31.70
CA ARG A 218 -51.34 21.14 32.96
C ARG A 218 -49.87 20.84 33.29
N LEU A 219 -48.95 21.02 32.33
CA LEU A 219 -47.52 20.74 32.53
C LEU A 219 -46.69 21.95 32.96
N GLU A 220 -47.19 23.18 32.80
CA GLU A 220 -46.46 24.40 33.20
C GLU A 220 -46.61 24.75 34.69
N THR A 221 -47.47 24.06 35.44
CA THR A 221 -47.72 24.38 36.86
C THR A 221 -46.84 23.63 37.87
N GLU A 222 -45.89 22.80 37.42
CA GLU A 222 -45.11 21.92 38.31
C GLU A 222 -43.58 22.22 38.33
N LYS A 223 -43.15 23.40 37.86
CA LYS A 223 -41.71 23.70 37.74
C LYS A 223 -41.17 24.89 38.56
N GLU A 224 -41.98 25.49 39.42
CA GLU A 224 -41.52 26.59 40.30
C GLU A 224 -41.61 26.20 41.78
N HIS A 225 -40.78 25.26 42.20
CA HIS A 225 -40.42 25.12 43.62
C HIS A 225 -39.13 24.32 43.79
N PHE A 226 -37.97 24.99 43.77
CA PHE A 226 -36.85 24.76 44.70
C PHE A 226 -35.67 25.70 44.39
N ASP A 227 -35.47 26.70 45.24
CA ASP A 227 -34.21 27.44 45.44
C ASP A 227 -33.62 27.03 46.79
N HIS A 228 -32.28 26.85 46.86
CA HIS A 228 -31.36 27.65 47.71
C HIS A 228 -29.96 27.02 47.84
N ASP A 229 -28.97 27.89 47.54
CA ASP A 229 -27.67 28.14 48.20
C ASP A 229 -26.60 27.06 48.41
N ALA A 230 -25.39 27.32 47.87
CA ALA A 230 -24.19 27.56 48.69
C ALA A 230 -22.98 28.11 47.90
N ILE A 231 -22.26 29.00 48.58
CA ILE A 231 -21.10 29.83 48.20
C ILE A 231 -19.78 29.05 48.35
N GLY A 232 -18.76 29.32 47.50
CA GLY A 232 -17.40 28.79 47.77
C GLY A 232 -16.27 29.04 46.75
N LYS A 233 -15.74 30.28 46.73
CA LYS A 233 -14.34 30.75 46.54
C LYS A 233 -13.46 30.32 45.32
N PRO A 234 -12.65 31.26 44.77
CA PRO A 234 -11.63 31.01 43.74
C PRO A 234 -10.26 30.60 44.30
N CYS A 235 -9.53 29.75 43.57
CA CYS A 235 -8.18 29.28 43.89
C CYS A 235 -7.11 30.38 43.70
N PRO A 236 -6.07 30.44 44.55
CA PRO A 236 -4.99 31.43 44.45
C PRO A 236 -3.80 30.96 43.59
N ASN A 237 -3.06 31.96 43.12
CA ASN A 237 -1.78 31.86 42.42
C ASN A 237 -0.75 31.05 43.21
N VAL A 238 -0.02 30.18 42.51
CA VAL A 238 1.17 29.50 43.03
C VAL A 238 2.39 30.32 42.60
N GLU A 239 2.99 31.01 43.57
CA GLU A 239 4.35 31.53 43.50
C GLU A 239 5.35 30.36 43.56
N ILE A 240 6.32 30.37 42.65
CA ILE A 240 7.50 29.51 42.71
C ILE A 240 8.50 30.23 43.59
N THR A 241 8.80 29.66 44.76
CA THR A 241 9.86 30.13 45.65
C THR A 241 11.17 29.44 45.30
N ASP A 242 12.20 30.27 45.17
CA ASP A 242 13.61 29.90 45.04
C ASP A 242 14.18 29.28 46.32
N GLY A 243 15.21 28.45 46.14
CA GLY A 243 16.30 28.29 47.10
C GLY A 243 16.36 26.95 47.82
N TRP A 244 17.16 26.01 47.30
CA TRP A 244 18.04 25.13 48.07
C TRP A 244 19.36 24.95 47.32
N GLU A 245 20.43 25.00 48.09
CA GLU A 245 21.84 25.24 47.75
C GLU A 245 22.59 23.99 47.28
N ASP A 246 23.72 24.28 46.62
CA ASP A 246 25.01 23.58 46.68
C ASP A 246 25.08 22.07 46.42
N TYR A 247 25.75 21.70 45.31
CA TYR A 247 27.03 20.98 45.31
C TYR A 247 27.46 20.69 43.84
N ILE A 248 28.78 20.57 43.66
CA ILE A 248 29.53 20.12 42.46
C ILE A 248 30.10 21.23 41.55
N SER A 249 31.18 21.82 42.08
CA SER A 249 32.51 21.98 41.49
C SER A 249 32.68 21.94 39.96
N ASP A 250 33.24 23.05 39.48
CA ASP A 250 33.86 23.26 38.18
C ASP A 250 34.88 22.16 37.82
N GLY A 251 34.58 21.45 36.74
CA GLY A 251 35.50 20.56 36.01
C GLY A 251 35.59 21.00 34.56
N ARG A 252 36.50 21.95 34.30
CA ARG A 252 36.96 22.37 32.98
C ARG A 252 37.58 21.18 32.27
N LEU A 253 36.88 20.57 31.30
CA LEU A 253 37.43 19.52 30.46
C LEU A 253 38.06 20.15 29.22
N ASP A 254 39.39 20.28 29.26
CA ASP A 254 40.21 20.61 28.10
C ASP A 254 40.12 19.48 27.06
N CYS A 255 39.64 19.81 25.86
CA CYS A 255 39.81 18.97 24.68
C CYS A 255 41.26 19.04 24.22
N SER A 256 42.13 18.24 24.83
CA SER A 256 43.46 17.95 24.30
C SER A 256 43.38 16.77 23.33
N THR A 257 43.29 17.09 22.04
CA THR A 257 43.72 16.19 20.96
C THR A 257 45.22 15.99 21.10
N SER A 258 45.62 14.83 21.65
CA SER A 258 46.99 14.34 21.57
C SER A 258 46.98 13.05 20.76
N GLY A 259 47.93 12.99 19.82
CA GLY A 259 48.00 11.99 18.77
C GLY A 259 48.22 10.58 19.30
N LEU A 260 47.58 9.65 18.62
CA LEU A 260 47.92 8.24 18.63
C LEU A 260 47.82 7.73 17.18
N GLU A 261 48.61 8.34 16.30
CA GLU A 261 49.07 7.67 15.08
C GLU A 261 50.36 6.95 15.47
N ASP A 262 50.28 5.64 15.66
CA ASP A 262 51.23 4.69 15.09
C ASP A 262 50.97 3.28 15.63
N SER A 263 51.12 2.32 14.71
CA SER A 263 51.32 0.88 14.94
C SER A 263 50.13 0.01 15.38
N ILE A 264 49.28 -0.40 14.43
CA ILE A 264 48.79 -1.80 14.36
C ILE A 264 48.65 -2.22 12.88
N ASN A 265 49.72 -2.77 12.31
CA ASN A 265 49.62 -3.75 11.23
C ASN A 265 49.81 -5.11 11.89
N ASN A 266 48.73 -5.74 12.30
CA ASN A 266 48.66 -7.16 12.61
C ASN A 266 47.27 -7.62 12.17
N ASP A 267 47.15 -8.01 10.91
CA ASP A 267 46.04 -8.82 10.43
C ASP A 267 46.21 -10.24 10.99
N GLU A 268 46.10 -10.38 12.31
CA GLU A 268 45.80 -11.68 12.90
C GLU A 268 44.36 -12.00 12.53
N GLU A 269 44.22 -12.84 11.51
CA GLU A 269 42.98 -13.46 11.07
C GLU A 269 42.43 -14.27 12.26
N MET A 270 41.66 -13.57 13.11
CA MET A 270 41.10 -14.16 14.32
C MET A 270 40.09 -15.20 13.85
N ASP A 271 40.45 -16.48 14.01
CA ASP A 271 39.67 -17.65 13.64
C ASP A 271 38.44 -17.73 14.58
N VAL A 272 37.49 -16.82 14.37
CA VAL A 272 36.26 -16.73 15.16
C VAL A 272 35.41 -17.92 14.80
N ASP A 273 35.22 -18.82 15.76
CA ASP A 273 34.34 -19.98 15.62
C ASP A 273 32.96 -19.50 15.16
N GLN A 274 32.59 -19.85 13.92
CA GLN A 274 31.32 -19.45 13.32
C GLN A 274 30.11 -19.92 14.14
N ASN A 275 30.28 -20.90 15.05
CA ASN A 275 29.24 -21.36 15.97
C ASN A 275 28.89 -20.32 17.05
N GLU A 276 29.77 -19.34 17.30
CA GLU A 276 29.59 -18.26 18.28
C GLU A 276 28.98 -17.00 17.69
N MET A 277 28.58 -16.99 16.42
CA MET A 277 27.96 -15.83 15.79
C MET A 277 26.51 -16.12 15.39
N PHE A 278 25.65 -15.12 15.47
CA PHE A 278 24.31 -15.17 14.88
C PHE A 278 24.18 -14.11 13.80
N GLN A 279 23.44 -14.44 12.74
CA GLN A 279 23.16 -13.51 11.66
C GLN A 279 21.90 -12.70 11.98
N TYR A 280 21.90 -11.42 11.61
CA TYR A 280 20.71 -10.59 11.62
C TYR A 280 20.58 -9.78 10.32
N ARG A 281 19.36 -9.36 10.03
CA ARG A 281 19.04 -8.58 8.83
C ARG A 281 17.93 -7.59 9.12
N THR A 282 18.11 -6.33 8.73
CA THR A 282 17.04 -5.32 8.79
C THR A 282 15.97 -5.59 7.74
N LEU A 283 14.72 -5.21 8.01
CA LEU A 283 13.61 -5.47 7.07
C LEU A 283 13.78 -4.77 5.72
N SER A 284 14.39 -3.59 5.70
CA SER A 284 14.80 -2.84 4.50
C SER A 284 15.98 -3.47 3.75
N ASN A 285 16.58 -4.54 4.28
CA ASN A 285 17.83 -5.15 3.80
C ASN A 285 19.00 -4.14 3.74
N SER A 286 18.95 -3.04 4.49
CA SER A 286 20.05 -2.09 4.58
C SER A 286 21.28 -2.69 5.25
N THR A 287 21.08 -3.65 6.16
CA THR A 287 22.16 -4.34 6.86
C THR A 287 21.90 -5.85 6.90
N ASN A 288 22.98 -6.60 6.73
CA ASN A 288 22.99 -8.06 6.81
C ASN A 288 24.35 -8.46 7.40
N GLU A 289 24.41 -8.55 8.71
CA GLU A 289 25.66 -8.68 9.46
C GLU A 289 25.57 -9.81 10.49
N TRP A 290 26.69 -10.02 11.19
CA TRP A 290 26.85 -11.02 12.23
C TRP A 290 27.10 -10.33 13.57
N CYS A 291 26.59 -10.93 14.64
CA CYS A 291 26.78 -10.47 16.01
C CYS A 291 27.15 -11.65 16.91
N SER A 292 27.90 -11.39 17.98
CA SER A 292 28.33 -12.43 18.92
C SER A 292 27.14 -13.03 19.65
N ARG A 293 27.13 -14.36 19.76
CA ARG A 293 26.11 -15.16 20.45
C ARG A 293 26.41 -15.33 21.94
N LYS A 294 27.58 -14.90 22.40
CA LYS A 294 28.00 -15.11 23.79
C LYS A 294 27.03 -14.42 24.75
N GLY A 295 26.40 -15.22 25.62
CA GLY A 295 25.42 -14.73 26.60
C GLY A 295 24.01 -14.47 26.05
N ILE A 296 23.69 -14.90 24.84
CA ILE A 296 22.35 -14.69 24.26
C ILE A 296 21.46 -15.90 24.51
N GLU A 297 20.48 -15.73 25.40
CA GLU A 297 19.49 -16.75 25.74
C GLU A 297 18.08 -16.38 25.28
N THR A 298 17.79 -15.08 25.25
CA THR A 298 16.47 -14.51 25.02
C THR A 298 16.47 -13.42 23.95
N ILE A 299 15.29 -13.03 23.47
CA ILE A 299 15.14 -11.91 22.54
C ILE A 299 15.56 -10.59 23.18
N SER A 300 15.46 -10.45 24.50
CA SER A 300 16.03 -9.29 25.21
C SER A 300 17.52 -9.16 24.91
N ASP A 301 18.28 -10.24 25.12
CA ASP A 301 19.73 -10.26 24.97
C ASP A 301 20.14 -9.97 23.52
N VAL A 302 19.37 -10.46 22.55
CA VAL A 302 19.54 -10.12 21.12
C VAL A 302 19.38 -8.62 20.90
N ARG A 303 18.35 -7.99 21.48
CA ARG A 303 18.11 -6.55 21.32
C ARG A 303 19.20 -5.71 21.99
N ASP A 304 19.72 -6.17 23.12
CA ASP A 304 20.80 -5.50 23.84
C ASP A 304 22.11 -5.55 23.04
N ALA A 305 22.47 -6.74 22.52
CA ALA A 305 23.62 -6.91 21.64
C ALA A 305 23.51 -6.09 20.35
N LEU A 306 22.32 -6.03 19.75
CA LEU A 306 22.07 -5.20 18.56
C LEU A 306 22.08 -3.69 18.87
N ALA A 307 21.62 -3.28 20.05
CA ALA A 307 21.62 -1.88 20.47
C ALA A 307 23.04 -1.34 20.60
N GLU A 308 23.92 -2.13 21.21
CA GLU A 308 25.35 -1.84 21.30
C GLU A 308 25.98 -1.82 19.91
N LYS A 309 25.76 -2.87 19.11
CA LYS A 309 26.36 -3.02 17.77
C LYS A 309 25.95 -1.93 16.79
N LEU A 310 24.69 -1.52 16.80
CA LEU A 310 24.14 -0.54 15.86
C LEU A 310 24.24 0.90 16.36
N HIS A 311 24.64 1.11 17.63
CA HIS A 311 24.56 2.40 18.32
C HIS A 311 23.13 3.00 18.27
N ILE A 312 22.11 2.16 18.44
CA ILE A 312 20.69 2.56 18.46
C ILE A 312 20.10 2.17 19.81
N ALA A 313 19.39 3.09 20.45
CA ALA A 313 18.77 2.78 21.74
C ALA A 313 17.82 1.58 21.64
N ARG A 314 17.95 0.63 22.57
CA ARG A 314 17.19 -0.64 22.66
C ARG A 314 15.70 -0.50 22.37
N LYS A 315 15.07 0.59 22.83
CA LYS A 315 13.62 0.87 22.63
C LYS A 315 13.21 1.01 21.15
N HIS A 316 14.16 1.25 20.25
CA HIS A 316 13.94 1.38 18.81
C HIS A 316 14.28 0.12 18.02
N ILE A 317 14.75 -0.95 18.67
CA ILE A 317 15.09 -2.21 18.00
C ILE A 317 14.02 -3.23 18.34
N PHE A 318 13.43 -3.86 17.33
CA PHE A 318 12.45 -4.93 17.50
C PHE A 318 12.87 -6.15 16.70
N VAL A 319 12.88 -7.32 17.34
CA VAL A 319 13.04 -8.59 16.63
C VAL A 319 11.65 -9.08 16.21
N VAL A 320 11.49 -9.36 14.92
CA VAL A 320 10.19 -9.68 14.35
C VAL A 320 10.20 -11.03 13.64
N ASN A 321 9.01 -11.59 13.47
CA ASN A 321 8.75 -12.67 12.54
C ASN A 321 7.88 -12.10 11.42
N LYS A 322 8.52 -11.72 10.31
CA LYS A 322 7.87 -11.08 9.15
C LYS A 322 6.79 -11.98 8.55
N LYS A 323 6.99 -13.30 8.55
CA LYS A 323 6.05 -14.27 7.98
C LYS A 323 4.75 -14.37 8.78
N GLU A 324 4.84 -14.27 10.10
CA GLU A 324 3.69 -14.32 11.00
C GLU A 324 3.12 -12.94 11.32
N GLY A 325 3.84 -11.87 10.99
CA GLY A 325 3.44 -10.51 11.34
C GLY A 325 3.45 -10.29 12.85
N LYS A 326 4.45 -10.85 13.55
CA LYS A 326 4.55 -10.76 15.02
C LYS A 326 5.86 -10.12 15.44
N ILE A 327 5.78 -9.28 16.47
CA ILE A 327 6.96 -8.83 17.21
C ILE A 327 7.24 -9.87 18.30
N LEU A 328 8.47 -10.37 18.37
CA LEU A 328 8.85 -11.37 19.36
C LEU A 328 8.95 -10.71 20.74
N LYS A 329 8.46 -11.40 21.76
CA LYS A 329 8.52 -10.92 23.14
C LYS A 329 9.93 -11.10 23.71
N ASP A 330 10.38 -10.18 24.55
CA ASP A 330 11.71 -10.19 25.16
C ASP A 330 12.04 -11.52 25.86
N ASN A 331 11.07 -12.13 26.53
CA ASN A 331 11.23 -13.41 27.24
C ASN A 331 11.23 -14.66 26.32
N THR A 332 11.20 -14.49 24.99
CA THR A 332 11.22 -15.62 24.06
C THR A 332 12.62 -16.22 24.01
N VAL A 333 12.73 -17.53 24.30
CA VAL A 333 14.01 -18.24 24.27
C VAL A 333 14.53 -18.40 22.84
N VAL A 334 15.79 -18.01 22.62
CA VAL A 334 16.46 -17.95 21.31
C VAL A 334 16.85 -19.32 20.76
N ALA A 335 17.03 -20.33 21.62
CA ALA A 335 17.43 -21.70 21.23
C ALA A 335 16.66 -22.29 20.03
N LYS A 336 15.39 -21.88 19.83
CA LYS A 336 14.53 -22.35 18.74
C LYS A 336 14.70 -21.59 17.40
N LEU A 337 15.43 -20.47 17.41
CA LEU A 337 15.52 -19.50 16.31
C LEU A 337 16.91 -19.40 15.69
N ILE A 338 17.94 -19.92 16.36
CA ILE A 338 19.38 -19.73 16.05
C ILE A 338 19.78 -20.13 14.64
N ASN A 339 19.12 -21.12 14.04
CA ASN A 339 19.46 -21.59 12.70
C ASN A 339 18.96 -20.67 11.58
N ARG A 340 18.50 -19.46 11.90
CA ARG A 340 18.03 -18.48 10.91
C ARG A 340 18.50 -17.08 11.27
N PRO A 341 18.71 -16.23 10.24
CA PRO A 341 18.92 -14.81 10.47
C PRO A 341 17.73 -14.22 11.23
N PHE A 342 18.01 -13.42 12.26
CA PHE A 342 16.98 -12.63 12.92
C PHE A 342 16.53 -11.51 11.99
N GLU A 343 15.21 -11.38 11.81
CA GLU A 343 14.62 -10.24 11.12
C GLU A 343 14.45 -9.11 12.13
N VAL A 344 15.08 -7.97 11.86
CA VAL A 344 15.14 -6.82 12.76
C VAL A 344 14.39 -5.65 12.14
N MET A 345 13.50 -5.03 12.91
CA MET A 345 12.81 -3.80 12.55
C MET A 345 13.38 -2.66 13.38
N ILE A 346 14.04 -1.70 12.73
CA ILE A 346 14.57 -0.49 13.36
C ILE A 346 13.53 0.63 13.30
N ALA A 347 13.07 1.10 14.45
CA ALA A 347 12.10 2.18 14.56
C ALA A 347 12.71 3.56 14.36
N ASN A 348 11.89 4.52 13.93
CA ASN A 348 12.31 5.91 13.80
C ASN A 348 12.69 6.51 15.18
N GLN A 349 13.92 7.00 15.30
CA GLN A 349 14.44 7.62 16.52
C GLN A 349 13.94 9.06 16.70
N ASN A 350 13.49 9.71 15.63
CA ASN A 350 13.18 11.14 15.59
C ASN A 350 11.71 11.47 15.91
N ARG A 351 10.91 10.54 16.47
CA ARG A 351 9.48 10.77 16.72
C ARG A 351 9.19 11.79 17.82
N THR A 352 10.08 11.92 18.79
CA THR A 352 9.90 12.78 19.98
C THR A 352 10.33 14.23 19.73
N LEU A 353 10.88 14.57 18.56
CA LEU A 353 11.68 15.79 18.40
C LEU A 353 10.87 17.07 18.14
N ILE A 354 9.54 17.01 18.01
CA ILE A 354 8.74 18.25 17.84
C ILE A 354 7.65 18.32 18.91
N PRO A 355 7.99 18.81 20.12
CA PRO A 355 7.01 19.15 21.14
C PRO A 355 5.93 20.07 20.55
N GLY A 356 4.66 19.69 20.70
CA GLY A 356 3.51 20.47 20.20
C GLY A 356 3.08 20.17 18.76
N CYS A 357 3.77 19.28 18.02
CA CYS A 357 3.29 18.87 16.70
C CYS A 357 2.28 17.74 16.81
N HIS A 358 1.00 18.11 16.90
CA HIS A 358 -0.07 17.14 16.78
C HIS A 358 -0.33 16.81 15.31
N THR A 359 -0.33 15.53 14.98
CA THR A 359 -0.68 15.12 13.63
C THR A 359 -2.19 14.98 13.52
N ARG A 360 -2.80 15.75 12.61
CA ARG A 360 -4.25 15.68 12.35
C ARG A 360 -4.54 14.51 11.43
N MET A 361 -5.32 13.56 11.92
CA MET A 361 -5.83 12.45 11.11
C MET A 361 -7.03 12.92 10.27
N SER A 362 -7.38 12.18 9.22
CA SER A 362 -8.52 12.39 8.30
C SER A 362 -9.86 12.45 9.03
N CYS A 363 -9.94 11.81 10.20
CA CYS A 363 -11.12 11.88 11.06
C CYS A 363 -11.31 13.24 11.74
N GLY A 364 -10.26 14.06 11.86
CA GLY A 364 -10.24 15.34 12.56
C GLY A 364 -9.52 15.29 13.91
N HIS A 365 -9.36 14.11 14.52
CA HIS A 365 -8.68 13.96 15.81
C HIS A 365 -7.16 14.06 15.67
N PHE A 366 -6.56 14.60 16.73
CA PHE A 366 -5.13 14.77 16.88
C PHE A 366 -4.57 13.63 17.71
N THR A 367 -3.45 13.07 17.29
CA THR A 367 -2.75 12.04 18.07
C THR A 367 -1.26 12.36 18.06
N PRO A 368 -0.59 12.38 19.23
CA PRO A 368 0.87 12.43 19.29
C PRO A 368 1.47 11.28 18.46
N GLN A 369 2.57 11.52 17.75
CA GLN A 369 3.14 10.52 16.83
C GLN A 369 3.52 9.20 17.55
N ASP A 370 4.08 9.29 18.76
CA ASP A 370 4.42 8.10 19.55
C ASP A 370 3.18 7.32 20.00
N ALA A 371 2.14 8.03 20.41
CA ALA A 371 0.87 7.40 20.77
C ALA A 371 0.24 6.72 19.55
N LEU A 372 0.34 7.33 18.36
CA LEU A 372 -0.15 6.75 17.12
C LEU A 372 0.63 5.49 16.74
N PHE A 373 1.95 5.48 16.92
CA PHE A 373 2.77 4.30 16.68
C PHE A 373 2.44 3.15 17.66
N GLU A 374 2.42 3.41 18.96
CA GLU A 374 2.11 2.37 19.96
C GLU A 374 0.67 1.87 19.81
N TRP A 375 -0.27 2.75 19.45
CA TRP A 375 -1.62 2.35 19.08
C TRP A 375 -1.64 1.46 17.84
N THR A 376 -0.90 1.81 16.78
CA THR A 376 -0.82 1.01 15.55
C THR A 376 -0.21 -0.35 15.83
N LYS A 377 0.86 -0.39 16.61
CA LYS A 377 1.55 -1.60 17.06
C LYS A 377 0.64 -2.52 17.88
N SER A 378 -0.03 -2.00 18.90
CA SER A 378 -0.94 -2.81 19.73
C SER A 378 -2.16 -3.28 18.94
N SER A 379 -2.74 -2.40 18.12
CA SER A 379 -4.01 -2.68 17.48
C SER A 379 -3.89 -3.58 16.25
N LEU A 380 -2.90 -3.38 15.38
CA LEU A 380 -2.72 -4.26 14.21
C LEU A 380 -2.28 -5.68 14.59
N LEU A 381 -1.60 -5.83 15.73
CA LEU A 381 -1.23 -7.15 16.27
C LEU A 381 -2.44 -7.89 16.88
N SER A 382 -3.56 -7.22 17.10
CA SER A 382 -4.76 -7.78 17.76
C SER A 382 -5.79 -8.40 16.80
N GLY A 383 -5.60 -8.31 15.47
CA GLY A 383 -6.37 -9.08 14.49
C GLY A 383 -7.03 -8.27 13.36
N ILE A 384 -7.86 -8.97 12.57
CA ILE A 384 -8.31 -8.62 11.20
C ILE A 384 -9.04 -7.27 11.10
N ASN A 385 -9.73 -6.85 12.16
CA ASN A 385 -10.48 -5.59 12.23
C ASN A 385 -9.93 -4.63 13.30
N ALA A 386 -8.87 -5.01 14.02
CA ALA A 386 -8.30 -4.20 15.06
C ALA A 386 -7.28 -3.20 14.48
N GLY A 387 -7.37 -1.93 14.89
CA GLY A 387 -6.35 -0.93 14.54
C GLY A 387 -6.59 -0.09 13.30
N ARG A 388 -7.84 0.04 12.87
CA ARG A 388 -8.21 1.12 11.92
C ARG A 388 -9.15 2.15 12.50
N SER A 389 -10.02 1.76 13.43
CA SER A 389 -10.98 2.70 14.03
C SER A 389 -10.25 3.72 14.88
N CYS A 390 -10.51 5.00 14.63
CA CYS A 390 -10.07 6.06 15.53
C CYS A 390 -10.55 5.74 16.97
N PRO A 391 -9.70 5.85 18.00
CA PRO A 391 -10.14 5.60 19.38
C PRO A 391 -11.22 6.59 19.84
N GLU A 392 -11.26 7.78 19.23
CA GLU A 392 -12.19 8.86 19.57
C GLU A 392 -13.48 8.87 18.73
N CYS A 393 -13.55 8.12 17.62
CA CYS A 393 -14.75 8.11 16.78
C CYS A 393 -14.91 6.87 15.89
N THR A 394 -16.06 6.79 15.21
CA THR A 394 -16.43 5.65 14.34
C THR A 394 -15.69 5.61 12.99
N LYS A 395 -14.86 6.61 12.67
CA LYS A 395 -14.12 6.64 11.40
C LYS A 395 -12.92 5.71 11.44
N SER A 396 -12.61 5.09 10.31
CA SER A 396 -11.43 4.24 10.12
C SER A 396 -10.33 4.96 9.35
N TRP A 397 -9.07 4.80 9.75
CA TRP A 397 -7.90 5.30 9.06
C TRP A 397 -7.37 4.32 8.03
N GLY A 398 -6.84 4.86 6.93
CA GLY A 398 -6.13 4.07 5.93
C GLY A 398 -4.72 3.69 6.42
N MET A 399 -4.16 2.58 5.94
CA MET A 399 -2.80 2.18 6.33
C MET A 399 -1.74 3.19 5.88
N SER A 400 -1.86 3.70 4.65
CA SER A 400 -0.96 4.73 4.14
C SER A 400 -0.99 5.99 5.00
N GLU A 401 -2.18 6.37 5.48
CA GLU A 401 -2.36 7.50 6.40
C GLU A 401 -1.65 7.24 7.73
N LEU A 402 -1.84 6.07 8.34
CA LEU A 402 -1.15 5.69 9.58
C LEU A 402 0.38 5.73 9.44
N MET A 403 0.90 5.22 8.33
CA MET A 403 2.34 5.17 8.06
C MET A 403 2.95 6.55 7.82
N GLU A 404 2.25 7.40 7.08
CA GLU A 404 2.68 8.77 6.79
C GLU A 404 2.61 9.62 8.07
N LYS A 405 1.46 9.62 8.74
CA LYS A 405 1.21 10.46 9.92
C LYS A 405 1.94 9.97 11.18
N GLY A 406 2.23 8.67 11.28
CA GLY A 406 3.02 8.08 12.36
C GLY A 406 4.54 8.24 12.24
N ASN A 407 5.00 8.95 11.19
CA ASN A 407 6.43 9.19 10.91
C ASN A 407 7.26 7.89 11.01
N MET A 408 6.78 6.82 10.35
CA MET A 408 7.39 5.50 10.43
C MET A 408 8.69 5.42 9.60
N SER A 409 9.68 4.70 10.13
CA SER A 409 10.87 4.30 9.41
C SER A 409 10.51 3.36 8.25
N LEU A 410 11.47 3.14 7.35
CA LEU A 410 11.29 2.19 6.25
C LEU A 410 11.01 0.76 6.75
N ASP A 411 11.74 0.30 7.77
CA ASP A 411 11.53 -1.03 8.36
C ASP A 411 10.13 -1.17 8.96
N GLU A 412 9.63 -0.14 9.64
CA GLU A 412 8.30 -0.14 10.24
C GLU A 412 7.21 -0.19 9.17
N LYS A 413 7.36 0.59 8.08
CA LYS A 413 6.44 0.54 6.94
C LYS A 413 6.38 -0.87 6.35
N ILE A 414 7.55 -1.47 6.06
CA ILE A 414 7.64 -2.84 5.53
C ILE A 414 6.95 -3.84 6.46
N PHE A 415 7.18 -3.73 7.77
CA PHE A 415 6.56 -4.63 8.75
C PHE A 415 5.04 -4.47 8.80
N PHE A 416 4.54 -3.25 8.97
CA PHE A 416 3.10 -3.03 9.15
C PHE A 416 2.29 -3.26 7.86
N GLU A 417 2.86 -3.02 6.68
CA GLU A 417 2.25 -3.45 5.42
C GLU A 417 2.10 -4.96 5.37
N GLN A 418 3.13 -5.70 5.79
CA GLN A 418 3.08 -7.16 5.83
C GLN A 418 2.03 -7.66 6.85
N VAL A 419 1.99 -7.10 8.07
CA VAL A 419 0.97 -7.43 9.08
C VAL A 419 -0.42 -7.17 8.54
N PHE A 420 -0.62 -6.03 7.90
CA PHE A 420 -1.90 -5.67 7.27
C PHE A 420 -2.31 -6.68 6.20
N MET A 421 -1.39 -7.09 5.34
CA MET A 421 -1.63 -8.09 4.31
C MET A 421 -1.95 -9.47 4.89
N ILE A 422 -1.32 -9.85 6.01
CA ILE A 422 -1.63 -11.09 6.74
C ILE A 422 -3.05 -11.01 7.32
N ASN A 423 -3.39 -9.90 7.97
CA ASN A 423 -4.69 -9.70 8.59
C ASN A 423 -5.85 -9.68 7.57
N ARG A 424 -5.64 -9.19 6.35
CA ARG A 424 -6.68 -9.17 5.31
C ARG A 424 -7.01 -10.55 4.73
N ARG A 425 -6.20 -11.58 4.99
CA ARG A 425 -6.44 -12.91 4.45
C ARG A 425 -7.60 -13.57 5.18
N THR A 426 -8.48 -14.24 4.45
CA THR A 426 -9.47 -15.12 5.07
C THR A 426 -8.76 -16.26 5.81
N PRO A 427 -9.35 -16.87 6.86
CA PRO A 427 -8.78 -18.05 7.51
C PRO A 427 -8.38 -19.15 6.50
N SER A 428 -9.19 -19.37 5.45
CA SER A 428 -8.89 -20.30 4.35
C SER A 428 -7.65 -19.92 3.53
N GLN A 429 -7.41 -18.63 3.29
CA GLN A 429 -6.20 -18.14 2.63
C GLN A 429 -4.96 -18.24 3.53
N LEU A 430 -5.12 -18.02 4.83
CA LEU A 430 -4.06 -18.20 5.82
C LEU A 430 -3.64 -19.67 5.92
N ASP A 431 -4.57 -20.61 5.92
CA ASP A 431 -4.25 -22.04 5.99
C ASP A 431 -3.59 -22.53 4.71
N LYS A 432 -4.05 -22.08 3.53
CA LYS A 432 -3.37 -22.35 2.24
C LYS A 432 -1.94 -21.80 2.23
N TYR A 433 -1.71 -20.59 2.75
CA TYR A 433 -0.38 -20.00 2.84
C TYR A 433 0.53 -20.73 3.84
N ARG A 434 -0.01 -21.11 5.01
CA ARG A 434 0.71 -21.92 6.01
C ARG A 434 1.04 -23.32 5.48
N TRP A 435 0.20 -23.89 4.63
CA TRP A 435 0.45 -25.17 3.98
C TRP A 435 1.55 -25.05 2.93
N LEU A 436 1.49 -24.06 2.03
CA LEU A 436 2.52 -23.80 1.03
C LEU A 436 3.89 -23.56 1.66
N ASN A 437 3.95 -22.79 2.75
CA ASN A 437 5.21 -22.53 3.46
C ASN A 437 5.72 -23.72 4.30
N ARG A 438 4.87 -24.72 4.59
CA ARG A 438 5.31 -25.99 5.20
C ARG A 438 5.87 -26.96 4.16
N GLY A 439 5.31 -26.98 2.95
CA GLY A 439 5.73 -27.88 1.85
C GLY A 439 7.11 -27.59 1.25
N VAL A 440 7.68 -26.41 1.46
CA VAL A 440 9.01 -26.04 0.94
C VAL A 440 10.16 -26.72 1.71
N LYS A 441 9.90 -27.34 2.87
CA LYS A 441 10.96 -27.90 3.73
C LYS A 441 11.23 -29.40 3.62
N THR A 442 10.46 -30.16 2.85
CA THR A 442 10.66 -31.62 2.71
C THR A 442 11.17 -32.05 1.33
N GLY A 443 11.64 -31.12 0.51
CA GLY A 443 12.29 -31.42 -0.77
C GLY A 443 13.77 -31.75 -0.64
N GLN A 444 14.16 -32.72 0.19
CA GLN A 444 15.45 -33.39 0.07
C GLN A 444 15.31 -34.89 0.35
N HIS A 445 15.81 -35.68 -0.60
CA HIS A 445 15.90 -37.14 -0.66
C HIS A 445 14.63 -37.95 -0.99
N LEU A 446 14.18 -37.85 -2.25
CA LEU A 446 13.72 -39.04 -2.98
C LEU A 446 14.82 -39.41 -3.99
N ARG A 447 15.69 -40.31 -3.54
CA ARG A 447 16.72 -40.97 -4.36
C ARG A 447 15.96 -41.92 -5.31
N PHE A 448 15.88 -41.56 -6.60
CA PHE A 448 15.46 -42.52 -7.63
C PHE A 448 16.53 -43.61 -7.70
N THR A 449 16.22 -44.79 -7.16
CA THR A 449 16.90 -46.02 -7.55
C THR A 449 16.41 -46.38 -8.95
N GLN A 450 17.30 -46.26 -9.92
CA GLN A 450 17.11 -46.74 -11.28
C GLN A 450 17.25 -48.27 -11.24
N GLU A 451 16.13 -48.99 -11.23
CA GLU A 451 16.09 -50.43 -11.49
C GLU A 451 16.43 -50.67 -12.96
N SER A 452 17.47 -51.47 -13.18
CA SER A 452 17.83 -52.02 -14.47
C SER A 452 17.09 -53.33 -14.64
N SER A 453 16.19 -53.39 -15.63
CA SER A 453 15.59 -54.63 -16.09
C SER A 453 16.56 -55.38 -17.00
N VAL A 454 17.02 -56.54 -16.54
CA VAL A 454 17.66 -57.56 -17.37
C VAL A 454 16.68 -58.73 -17.44
N ASP A 455 16.12 -58.96 -18.63
CA ASP A 455 15.34 -60.16 -18.95
C ASP A 455 16.28 -61.35 -19.23
N PRO A 456 15.98 -62.56 -18.74
CA PRO A 456 16.70 -63.77 -19.13
C PRO A 456 16.05 -64.45 -20.35
N MET A 457 16.88 -64.76 -21.35
CA MET A 457 16.55 -65.61 -22.49
C MET A 457 16.05 -66.99 -22.02
N GLN A 458 14.89 -67.39 -22.54
CA GLN A 458 14.37 -68.75 -22.46
C GLN A 458 15.08 -69.68 -23.45
N ASN A 459 15.47 -70.84 -22.92
CA ASN A 459 15.88 -72.03 -23.66
C ASN A 459 14.73 -72.56 -24.54
N ILE A 460 15.04 -72.89 -25.81
CA ILE A 460 14.22 -73.76 -26.65
C ILE A 460 15.08 -74.97 -27.02
N ASP A 461 14.77 -76.10 -26.39
CA ASP A 461 15.10 -77.43 -26.86
C ASP A 461 14.14 -77.81 -28.00
N LYS A 462 14.68 -78.16 -29.18
CA LYS A 462 14.08 -79.18 -30.06
C LYS A 462 15.18 -79.98 -30.76
N SER A 463 15.15 -81.28 -30.48
CA SER A 463 15.93 -82.36 -31.07
C SER A 463 15.63 -82.58 -32.57
N PRO A 464 16.48 -83.34 -33.28
CA PRO A 464 16.46 -83.48 -34.74
C PRO A 464 15.71 -84.74 -35.22
N ALA A 465 15.19 -84.69 -36.44
CA ALA A 465 14.89 -85.87 -37.24
C ALA A 465 14.94 -85.54 -38.75
N ASP A 466 15.75 -86.33 -39.45
CA ASP A 466 15.54 -86.90 -40.79
C ASP A 466 15.48 -86.00 -42.04
N HIS A 467 16.61 -85.95 -42.76
CA HIS A 467 16.86 -86.53 -44.10
C HIS A 467 17.95 -85.82 -44.89
#